data_AF-A0A524L618-F1
#
_entry.id   AF-A0A524L618-F1
#
_cell.length_a   1.000
_cell.length_b   1.000
_cell.length_c   1.000
_cell.angle_alpha   90.00
_cell.angle_beta   90.00
_cell.angle_gamma   90.00
#
_symmetry.space_group_name_H-M   'P 1'
#
loop_
_entity.id
_entity.type
_entity.pdbx_description
1 polymer ?
#
loop_
_entity_poly.entity_id
_entity_poly.type
_entity_poly.pdbx_seq_one_letter_code
_entity_poly.pdbx_strand_id
1 'polypeptide(L)'
;MKKQACIVGLILVIAAVAAIIYFGDIDLGIVDPFDNEGRYDSTILNNMGVIYSNQSDIAHWNNGYSDTDQCPWGAVHNGLDYMFYNNSPVIAAAPGFVEDIELGYLPNSTIYVVGVTIRFNSTLTHQYGFEGGSTDESVRAQQVAMLDVEIGDWVVKGEQIGRFLRPTEFDHIHFAVYINEAICPRLVMGDDDYNEIMSLIDTFHPDWELCYP
;
A
#
# COMPACT_ATOMS: atom_id res chain seq x y z
N MET A 1 23.47 -47.16 33.34
CA MET A 1 24.12 -45.93 32.83
C MET A 1 23.64 -45.49 31.44
N LYS A 2 23.49 -46.38 30.43
CA LYS A 2 23.07 -45.96 29.07
C LYS A 2 21.63 -45.39 28.95
N LYS A 3 20.66 -45.89 29.73
CA LYS A 3 19.26 -45.41 29.68
C LYS A 3 19.07 -44.01 30.29
N GLN A 4 19.84 -43.66 31.31
CA GLN A 4 19.77 -42.35 31.96
C GLN A 4 20.33 -41.23 31.06
N ALA A 5 21.35 -41.53 30.26
CA ALA A 5 21.89 -40.58 29.28
C ALA A 5 20.88 -40.24 28.16
N CYS A 6 20.10 -41.22 27.68
CA CYS A 6 19.05 -40.96 26.68
C CYS A 6 17.92 -40.08 27.22
N ILE A 7 17.52 -40.28 28.48
CA ILE A 7 16.42 -39.50 29.09
C ILE A 7 16.86 -38.05 29.31
N VAL A 8 18.10 -37.83 29.77
CA VAL A 8 18.64 -36.47 29.92
C VAL A 8 18.77 -35.77 28.57
N GLY A 9 19.22 -36.48 27.52
CA GLY A 9 19.29 -35.92 26.17
C GLY A 9 17.92 -35.51 25.62
N LEU A 10 16.90 -36.32 25.82
CA LEU A 10 15.53 -36.02 25.37
C LEU A 10 14.95 -34.80 26.10
N ILE A 11 15.17 -34.70 27.41
CA ILE A 11 14.71 -33.55 28.22
C ILE A 11 15.39 -32.26 27.76
N LEU A 12 16.68 -32.29 27.42
CA LEU A 12 17.40 -31.13 26.91
C LEU A 12 16.89 -30.67 25.54
N VAL A 13 16.53 -31.60 24.64
CA VAL A 13 15.94 -31.27 23.34
C VAL A 13 14.55 -30.65 23.51
N ILE A 14 13.70 -31.20 24.38
CA ILE A 14 12.37 -30.66 24.65
C ILE A 14 12.48 -29.28 25.31
N ALA A 15 13.41 -29.09 26.24
CA ALA A 15 13.65 -27.79 26.86
C ALA A 15 14.18 -26.75 25.86
N ALA A 16 15.04 -27.16 24.92
CA ALA A 16 15.53 -26.28 23.86
C ALA A 16 14.41 -25.86 22.90
N VAL A 17 13.56 -26.81 22.47
CA VAL A 17 12.40 -26.51 21.60
C VAL A 17 11.38 -25.62 22.33
N ALA A 18 11.09 -25.91 23.61
CA ALA A 18 10.19 -25.08 24.41
C ALA A 18 10.76 -23.68 24.64
N ALA A 19 12.07 -23.52 24.81
CA ALA A 19 12.73 -22.23 24.90
C ALA A 19 12.66 -21.46 23.57
N ILE A 20 12.84 -22.12 22.42
CA ILE A 20 12.68 -21.47 21.10
C ILE A 20 11.25 -20.98 20.88
N ILE A 21 10.24 -21.76 21.29
CA ILE A 21 8.84 -21.37 21.17
C ILE A 21 8.50 -20.24 22.17
N TYR A 22 8.99 -20.33 23.41
CA TYR A 22 8.67 -19.39 24.48
C TYR A 22 9.42 -18.06 24.36
N PHE A 23 10.65 -18.08 23.84
CA PHE A 23 11.44 -16.91 23.50
C PHE A 23 11.41 -16.61 21.99
N GLY A 24 10.42 -17.15 21.26
CA GLY A 24 10.29 -17.00 19.81
C GLY A 24 9.99 -15.58 19.32
N ASP A 25 9.68 -14.65 20.23
CA ASP A 25 9.67 -13.20 19.97
C ASP A 25 11.08 -12.56 20.16
N ILE A 26 12.15 -13.35 20.04
CA ILE A 26 13.46 -12.77 19.73
C ILE A 26 13.37 -12.33 18.26
N ASP A 27 13.29 -11.02 18.06
CA ASP A 27 13.62 -10.36 16.80
C ASP A 27 15.08 -10.70 16.45
N LEU A 28 15.24 -11.83 15.77
CA LEU A 28 16.53 -12.43 15.43
C LEU A 28 17.24 -11.69 14.28
N GLY A 29 16.76 -10.51 13.88
CA GLY A 29 17.26 -9.87 12.66
C GLY A 29 17.18 -10.84 11.49
N ILE A 30 16.10 -11.62 11.42
CA ILE A 30 15.78 -12.41 10.24
C ILE A 30 15.58 -11.37 9.16
N VAL A 31 16.63 -11.16 8.35
CA VAL A 31 16.57 -10.37 7.13
C VAL A 31 15.33 -10.84 6.40
N ASP A 32 14.30 -9.99 6.30
CA ASP A 32 13.13 -10.27 5.48
C ASP A 32 13.67 -10.63 4.09
N PRO A 33 13.62 -11.93 3.72
CA PRO A 33 14.26 -12.38 2.50
C PRO A 33 13.29 -12.14 1.36
N PHE A 34 12.70 -10.94 1.28
CA PHE A 34 11.87 -10.57 0.16
C PHE A 34 12.66 -10.84 -1.12
N ASP A 35 12.21 -11.85 -1.84
CA ASP A 35 12.81 -12.32 -3.07
C ASP A 35 11.80 -12.06 -4.16
N ASN A 36 12.15 -11.15 -5.07
CA ASN A 36 11.31 -10.86 -6.22
C ASN A 36 11.51 -11.86 -7.36
N GLU A 37 12.22 -12.96 -7.12
CA GLU A 37 12.45 -14.06 -8.07
C GLU A 37 13.08 -13.59 -9.39
N GLY A 38 13.81 -12.46 -9.36
CA GLY A 38 14.39 -11.82 -10.54
C GLY A 38 13.39 -11.14 -11.48
N ARG A 39 12.17 -10.83 -11.02
CA ARG A 39 11.11 -10.20 -11.82
C ARG A 39 11.39 -8.74 -12.18
N TYR A 40 12.16 -8.03 -11.35
CA TYR A 40 12.59 -6.66 -11.58
C TYR A 40 13.85 -6.33 -10.75
N ASP A 41 14.43 -5.14 -10.95
CA ASP A 41 15.51 -4.64 -10.08
C ASP A 41 14.89 -3.88 -8.89
N SER A 42 14.87 -4.52 -7.73
CA SER A 42 14.29 -3.99 -6.49
C SER A 42 15.16 -2.92 -5.80
N THR A 43 16.31 -2.57 -6.40
CA THR A 43 17.18 -1.47 -5.94
C THR A 43 16.90 -0.15 -6.64
N ILE A 44 16.15 -0.16 -7.75
CA ILE A 44 15.76 1.03 -8.50
C ILE A 44 14.54 1.65 -7.84
N LEU A 45 14.76 2.62 -6.96
CA LEU A 45 13.69 3.27 -6.21
C LEU A 45 13.05 4.44 -6.95
N ASN A 46 13.59 4.92 -8.07
CA ASN A 46 13.11 6.10 -8.80
C ASN A 46 12.27 5.74 -10.04
N ASN A 47 11.38 4.75 -9.91
CA ASN A 47 10.56 4.26 -11.02
C ASN A 47 9.08 4.06 -10.65
N MET A 48 8.65 4.53 -9.48
CA MET A 48 7.21 4.54 -9.15
C MET A 48 6.46 5.48 -10.09
N GLY A 49 5.29 5.04 -10.54
CA GLY A 49 4.41 5.77 -11.43
C GLY A 49 3.12 6.28 -10.80
N VAL A 50 2.22 6.74 -11.65
CA VAL A 50 0.84 7.09 -11.27
C VAL A 50 -0.03 5.85 -11.13
N ILE A 51 -1.20 6.00 -10.49
CA ILE A 51 -2.15 4.90 -10.24
C ILE A 51 -3.38 4.90 -11.15
N TYR A 52 -3.38 5.75 -12.19
CA TYR A 52 -4.46 5.88 -13.17
C TYR A 52 -3.95 5.65 -14.59
N SER A 53 -4.82 5.17 -15.48
CA SER A 53 -4.45 4.98 -16.89
C SER A 53 -4.47 6.28 -17.68
N ASN A 54 -5.44 7.17 -17.41
CA ASN A 54 -5.55 8.48 -18.05
C ASN A 54 -5.98 9.53 -17.03
N GLN A 55 -5.54 10.77 -17.17
CA GLN A 55 -6.01 11.88 -16.32
C GLN A 55 -7.55 12.06 -16.40
N SER A 56 -8.17 11.70 -17.53
CA SER A 56 -9.62 11.74 -17.69
C SER A 56 -10.38 10.74 -16.80
N ASP A 57 -9.69 9.78 -16.20
CA ASP A 57 -10.25 8.84 -15.23
C ASP A 57 -10.42 9.48 -13.85
N ILE A 58 -9.79 10.64 -13.62
CA ILE A 58 -9.81 11.40 -12.37
C ILE A 58 -10.87 12.49 -12.45
N ALA A 59 -11.80 12.46 -11.50
CA ALA A 59 -12.83 13.46 -11.33
C ALA A 59 -12.34 14.66 -10.49
N HIS A 60 -11.48 14.41 -9.51
CA HIS A 60 -10.90 15.46 -8.67
C HIS A 60 -9.58 15.00 -8.02
N TRP A 61 -8.76 15.97 -7.64
CA TRP A 61 -7.58 15.79 -6.80
C TRP A 61 -7.81 16.50 -5.47
N ASN A 62 -7.80 15.75 -4.35
CA ASN A 62 -8.20 16.32 -3.06
C ASN A 62 -7.01 16.74 -2.20
N ASN A 63 -6.05 15.84 -1.96
CA ASN A 63 -4.92 16.08 -1.06
C ASN A 63 -3.63 15.45 -1.62
N GLY A 64 -2.52 16.17 -1.46
CA GLY A 64 -1.17 15.63 -1.65
C GLY A 64 -0.58 15.12 -0.32
N TYR A 65 0.70 14.79 -0.31
CA TYR A 65 1.38 14.37 0.93
C TYR A 65 1.77 15.58 1.79
N SER A 66 1.64 15.50 3.11
CA SER A 66 2.21 16.46 4.08
C SER A 66 2.35 15.82 5.46
N ASP A 67 3.47 16.07 6.13
CA ASP A 67 3.74 15.68 7.51
C ASP A 67 3.37 16.76 8.54
N THR A 68 2.88 17.92 8.08
CA THR A 68 2.37 19.00 8.95
C THR A 68 1.00 19.53 8.49
N ASP A 69 0.53 20.60 9.12
CA ASP A 69 -0.67 21.35 8.69
C ASP A 69 -0.32 22.52 7.74
N GLN A 70 0.94 22.65 7.32
CA GLN A 70 1.43 23.72 6.44
C GLN A 70 1.23 23.38 4.95
N CYS A 71 0.01 22.98 4.63
CA CYS A 71 -0.42 22.55 3.31
C CYS A 71 -1.80 23.16 2.98
N PRO A 72 -2.22 23.22 1.71
CA PRO A 72 -3.48 23.84 1.31
C PRO A 72 -4.74 23.28 2.00
N TRP A 73 -4.73 22.01 2.40
CA TRP A 73 -5.83 21.35 3.10
C TRP A 73 -5.74 21.45 4.65
N GLY A 74 -4.64 22.00 5.19
CA GLY A 74 -4.52 22.37 6.61
C GLY A 74 -4.49 21.21 7.60
N ALA A 75 -4.05 20.02 7.18
CA ALA A 75 -3.94 18.84 8.04
C ALA A 75 -2.85 17.88 7.55
N VAL A 76 -2.29 17.09 8.47
CA VAL A 76 -1.37 16.00 8.11
C VAL A 76 -2.07 15.02 7.18
N HIS A 77 -1.41 14.65 6.08
CA HIS A 77 -1.92 13.71 5.10
C HIS A 77 -0.80 12.81 4.57
N ASN A 78 -0.83 11.54 4.96
CA ASN A 78 0.28 10.60 4.77
C ASN A 78 0.23 9.84 3.43
N GLY A 79 -0.38 10.44 2.41
CA GLY A 79 -0.59 9.82 1.10
C GLY A 79 -1.09 10.82 0.07
N LEU A 80 -1.75 10.30 -0.96
CA LEU A 80 -2.32 11.04 -2.09
C LEU A 80 -3.78 10.62 -2.27
N ASP A 81 -4.69 11.58 -2.40
CA ASP A 81 -6.12 11.29 -2.53
C ASP A 81 -6.61 11.53 -3.97
N TYR A 82 -6.87 10.43 -4.67
CA TYR A 82 -7.38 10.42 -6.04
C TYR A 82 -8.89 10.17 -6.04
N MET A 83 -9.68 11.13 -6.49
CA MET A 83 -11.12 10.91 -6.72
C MET A 83 -11.32 10.45 -8.16
N PHE A 84 -11.44 9.14 -8.37
CA PHE A 84 -11.71 8.58 -9.70
C PHE A 84 -13.18 8.75 -10.12
N TYR A 85 -13.48 8.69 -11.41
CA TYR A 85 -14.83 8.39 -11.86
C TYR A 85 -15.20 6.94 -11.54
N ASN A 86 -16.51 6.68 -11.41
CA ASN A 86 -17.00 5.33 -11.13
C ASN A 86 -16.57 4.38 -12.26
N ASN A 87 -16.14 3.18 -11.87
CA ASN A 87 -15.66 2.14 -12.76
C ASN A 87 -14.39 2.50 -13.56
N SER A 88 -13.61 3.49 -13.13
CA SER A 88 -12.30 3.78 -13.72
C SER A 88 -11.26 2.70 -13.35
N PRO A 89 -10.31 2.39 -14.25
CA PRO A 89 -9.22 1.46 -13.94
C PRO A 89 -8.24 2.06 -12.94
N VAL A 90 -7.77 1.22 -12.01
CA VAL A 90 -6.68 1.54 -11.06
C VAL A 90 -5.51 0.64 -11.40
N ILE A 91 -4.33 1.24 -11.57
CA ILE A 91 -3.13 0.52 -12.00
C ILE A 91 -2.06 0.52 -10.92
N ALA A 92 -1.19 -0.50 -10.93
CA ALA A 92 -0.05 -0.59 -10.05
C ALA A 92 0.98 0.51 -10.39
N ALA A 93 1.33 1.33 -9.42
CA ALA A 93 2.36 2.36 -9.54
C ALA A 93 3.75 1.78 -9.81
N ALA A 94 4.03 0.56 -9.34
CA ALA A 94 5.32 -0.10 -9.44
C ALA A 94 5.12 -1.62 -9.50
N PRO A 95 6.10 -2.41 -9.99
CA PRO A 95 6.02 -3.86 -9.84
C PRO A 95 6.07 -4.27 -8.37
N GLY A 96 5.49 -5.41 -8.03
CA GLY A 96 5.55 -5.91 -6.66
C GLY A 96 4.68 -7.12 -6.40
N PHE A 97 4.75 -7.59 -5.17
CA PHE A 97 3.98 -8.70 -4.65
C PHE A 97 2.78 -8.19 -3.86
N VAL A 98 1.58 -8.65 -4.18
CA VAL A 98 0.37 -8.35 -3.40
C VAL A 98 0.46 -9.12 -2.10
N GLU A 99 0.90 -8.43 -1.06
CA GLU A 99 1.17 -9.04 0.24
C GLU A 99 -0.08 -9.17 1.11
N ASP A 100 -0.96 -8.16 1.03
CA ASP A 100 -2.12 -8.09 1.90
C ASP A 100 -3.31 -7.40 1.21
N ILE A 101 -4.50 -7.85 1.57
CA ILE A 101 -5.77 -7.20 1.24
C ILE A 101 -6.56 -7.03 2.54
N GLU A 102 -6.52 -5.84 3.11
CA GLU A 102 -7.18 -5.51 4.38
C GLU A 102 -8.60 -5.00 4.14
N LEU A 103 -9.55 -5.49 4.95
CA LEU A 103 -10.94 -5.08 4.92
C LEU A 103 -11.33 -4.52 6.29
N GLY A 104 -11.59 -3.22 6.36
CA GLY A 104 -11.77 -2.59 7.66
C GLY A 104 -12.39 -1.21 7.60
N TYR A 105 -12.44 -0.57 8.76
CA TYR A 105 -12.78 0.84 8.87
C TYR A 105 -11.55 1.61 9.32
N LEU A 106 -11.42 2.84 8.84
CA LEU A 106 -10.43 3.75 9.41
C LEU A 106 -10.68 3.91 10.92
N PRO A 107 -9.61 4.07 11.73
CA PRO A 107 -9.74 4.22 13.18
C PRO A 107 -10.70 5.36 13.56
N ASN A 108 -11.68 5.05 14.41
CA ASN A 108 -12.71 6.00 14.87
C ASN A 108 -13.53 6.65 13.75
N SER A 109 -13.67 5.98 12.59
CA SER A 109 -14.36 6.50 11.42
C SER A 109 -15.49 5.58 10.94
N THR A 110 -16.39 6.11 10.12
CA THR A 110 -17.36 5.32 9.35
C THR A 110 -16.87 5.01 7.94
N ILE A 111 -15.69 5.51 7.55
CA ILE A 111 -15.06 5.23 6.27
C ILE A 111 -14.57 3.79 6.27
N TYR A 112 -15.10 3.01 5.34
CA TYR A 112 -14.66 1.65 5.07
C TYR A 112 -13.55 1.65 4.04
N VAL A 113 -12.57 0.78 4.23
CA VAL A 113 -11.39 0.66 3.37
C VAL A 113 -11.29 -0.77 2.86
N VAL A 114 -11.16 -0.91 1.55
CA VAL A 114 -10.56 -2.08 0.91
C VAL A 114 -9.12 -1.71 0.62
N GLY A 115 -8.18 -2.15 1.45
CA GLY A 115 -6.76 -1.82 1.34
C GLY A 115 -6.01 -2.89 0.58
N VAL A 116 -5.26 -2.52 -0.46
CA VAL A 116 -4.33 -3.44 -1.15
C VAL A 116 -2.91 -3.00 -0.85
N THR A 117 -2.11 -3.89 -0.27
CA THR A 117 -0.68 -3.64 -0.02
C THR A 117 0.17 -4.39 -1.02
N ILE A 118 0.99 -3.65 -1.78
CA ILE A 118 1.92 -4.19 -2.77
C ILE A 118 3.35 -3.94 -2.30
N ARG A 119 4.07 -5.01 -1.98
CA ARG A 119 5.47 -4.96 -1.55
C ARG A 119 6.40 -4.92 -2.76
N PHE A 120 7.21 -3.86 -2.85
CA PHE A 120 8.21 -3.70 -3.90
C PHE A 120 9.55 -4.32 -3.51
N ASN A 121 9.98 -4.15 -2.26
CA ASN A 121 11.19 -4.78 -1.72
C ASN A 121 11.07 -5.00 -0.21
N SER A 122 12.15 -5.41 0.46
CA SER A 122 12.15 -5.68 1.91
C SER A 122 11.85 -4.46 2.79
N THR A 123 11.85 -3.25 2.25
CA THR A 123 11.57 -2.03 3.03
C THR A 123 10.46 -1.16 2.44
N LEU A 124 10.13 -1.33 1.15
CA LEU A 124 9.22 -0.46 0.42
C LEU A 124 7.91 -1.16 0.09
N THR A 125 6.80 -0.55 0.51
CA THR A 125 5.44 -0.96 0.14
C THR A 125 4.64 0.21 -0.41
N HIS A 126 3.69 -0.11 -1.27
CA HIS A 126 2.64 0.79 -1.76
C HIS A 126 1.31 0.32 -1.18
N GLN A 127 0.51 1.24 -0.65
CA GLN A 127 -0.84 0.93 -0.18
C GLN A 127 -1.87 1.68 -1.02
N TYR A 128 -2.91 0.96 -1.42
CA TYR A 128 -4.06 1.48 -2.15
C TYR A 128 -5.29 1.29 -1.27
N GLY A 129 -5.68 2.33 -0.53
CA GLY A 129 -6.90 2.35 0.26
C GLY A 129 -8.06 2.80 -0.61
N PHE A 130 -8.96 1.89 -0.99
CA PHE A 130 -10.22 2.24 -1.63
C PHE A 130 -11.20 2.67 -0.54
N GLU A 131 -11.26 3.97 -0.28
CA GLU A 131 -11.98 4.56 0.85
C GLU A 131 -13.39 4.98 0.45
N GLY A 132 -14.38 4.41 1.17
CA GLY A 132 -15.79 4.64 0.90
C GLY A 132 -16.60 5.00 2.15
N GLY A 133 -17.46 6.01 2.04
CA GLY A 133 -18.36 6.45 3.11
C GLY A 133 -19.64 5.62 3.26
N SER A 134 -19.88 4.65 2.39
CA SER A 134 -21.09 3.83 2.41
C SER A 134 -21.12 2.89 3.63
N THR A 135 -22.26 2.88 4.33
CA THR A 135 -22.55 1.90 5.39
C THR A 135 -23.17 0.60 4.88
N ASP A 136 -23.48 0.52 3.59
CA ASP A 136 -24.06 -0.65 2.94
C ASP A 136 -22.98 -1.72 2.68
N GLU A 137 -23.12 -2.88 3.31
CA GLU A 137 -22.21 -4.01 3.15
C GLU A 137 -22.14 -4.52 1.70
N SER A 138 -23.22 -4.39 0.92
CA SER A 138 -23.25 -4.83 -0.48
C SER A 138 -22.36 -3.97 -1.37
N VAL A 139 -22.28 -2.66 -1.08
CA VAL A 139 -21.39 -1.73 -1.78
C VAL A 139 -19.93 -2.06 -1.51
N ARG A 140 -19.61 -2.48 -0.29
CA ARG A 140 -18.25 -2.86 0.10
C ARG A 140 -17.82 -4.17 -0.55
N ALA A 141 -18.71 -5.16 -0.50
CA ALA A 141 -18.50 -6.43 -1.20
C ALA A 141 -18.33 -6.21 -2.72
N GLN A 142 -19.03 -5.23 -3.29
CA GLN A 142 -18.86 -4.85 -4.68
C GLN A 142 -17.47 -4.27 -4.96
N GLN A 143 -16.93 -3.40 -4.09
CA GLN A 143 -15.57 -2.89 -4.27
C GLN A 143 -14.52 -4.01 -4.21
N VAL A 144 -14.67 -4.98 -3.29
CA VAL A 144 -13.80 -6.17 -3.23
C VAL A 144 -13.90 -7.00 -4.52
N ALA A 145 -15.12 -7.20 -5.04
CA ALA A 145 -15.34 -7.93 -6.28
C ALA A 145 -14.85 -7.19 -7.54
N MET A 146 -14.43 -5.92 -7.41
CA MET A 146 -13.85 -5.12 -8.49
C MET A 146 -12.31 -5.09 -8.44
N LEU A 147 -11.68 -5.81 -7.51
CA LEU A 147 -10.24 -6.07 -7.56
C LEU A 147 -9.94 -7.13 -8.63
N ASP A 148 -8.85 -6.93 -9.35
CA ASP A 148 -8.34 -7.87 -10.37
C ASP A 148 -7.12 -8.66 -9.86
N VAL A 149 -6.78 -8.49 -8.57
CA VAL A 149 -5.66 -9.15 -7.90
C VAL A 149 -6.10 -9.83 -6.61
N GLU A 150 -5.35 -10.84 -6.21
CA GLU A 150 -5.44 -11.52 -4.92
C GLU A 150 -4.10 -11.54 -4.18
N ILE A 151 -4.15 -11.80 -2.87
CA ILE A 151 -2.92 -11.99 -2.07
C ILE A 151 -2.11 -13.14 -2.69
N GLY A 152 -0.83 -12.88 -2.95
CA GLY A 152 0.05 -13.84 -3.64
C GLY A 152 0.37 -13.47 -5.08
N ASP A 153 -0.37 -12.54 -5.68
CA ASP A 153 -0.12 -12.12 -7.06
C ASP A 153 1.13 -11.25 -7.18
N TRP A 154 1.77 -11.35 -8.35
CA TRP A 154 2.81 -10.42 -8.79
C TRP A 154 2.22 -9.48 -9.82
N VAL A 155 2.45 -8.19 -9.63
CA VAL A 155 2.04 -7.15 -10.58
C VAL A 155 3.26 -6.47 -11.21
N VAL A 156 3.07 -5.89 -12.39
CA VAL A 156 4.03 -4.97 -13.02
C VAL A 156 3.51 -3.53 -13.02
N LYS A 157 4.41 -2.56 -13.11
CA LYS A 157 4.03 -1.14 -13.25
C LYS A 157 3.06 -0.96 -14.43
N GLY A 158 1.95 -0.30 -14.15
CA GLY A 158 0.89 0.00 -15.12
C GLY A 158 -0.13 -1.12 -15.33
N GLU A 159 0.03 -2.27 -14.67
CA GLU A 159 -0.97 -3.34 -14.68
C GLU A 159 -2.21 -2.93 -13.90
N GLN A 160 -3.40 -3.21 -14.42
CA GLN A 160 -4.64 -2.96 -13.71
C GLN A 160 -4.76 -3.90 -12.50
N ILE A 161 -4.94 -3.33 -11.31
CA ILE A 161 -5.12 -4.08 -10.06
C ILE A 161 -6.58 -4.13 -9.60
N GLY A 162 -7.42 -3.32 -10.26
CA GLY A 162 -8.85 -3.30 -10.01
C GLY A 162 -9.51 -2.10 -10.66
N ARG A 163 -10.75 -1.87 -10.27
CA ARG A 163 -11.56 -0.73 -10.70
C ARG A 163 -12.14 -0.01 -9.49
N PHE A 164 -12.28 1.30 -9.62
CA PHE A 164 -12.81 2.13 -8.53
C PHE A 164 -14.34 2.11 -8.51
N LEU A 165 -14.94 1.82 -7.36
CA LEU A 165 -16.37 2.00 -7.12
C LEU A 165 -16.59 3.37 -6.46
N ARG A 166 -17.41 4.22 -7.07
CA ARG A 166 -17.75 5.56 -6.54
C ARG A 166 -19.26 5.72 -6.26
N PRO A 167 -19.78 5.20 -5.14
CA PRO A 167 -21.16 5.39 -4.73
C PRO A 167 -21.49 6.83 -4.34
N THR A 168 -20.54 7.55 -3.74
CA THR A 168 -20.67 8.93 -3.29
C THR A 168 -19.56 9.81 -3.87
N GLU A 169 -19.76 11.13 -3.86
CA GLU A 169 -18.79 12.05 -4.46
C GLU A 169 -17.46 12.14 -3.69
N PHE A 170 -17.44 11.73 -2.42
CA PHE A 170 -16.27 11.80 -1.52
C PHE A 170 -15.43 10.53 -1.48
N ASP A 171 -15.93 9.45 -2.09
CA ASP A 171 -15.16 8.20 -2.16
C ASP A 171 -13.94 8.44 -3.05
N HIS A 172 -12.78 7.97 -2.59
CA HIS A 172 -11.49 8.19 -3.24
C HIS A 172 -10.55 7.00 -3.02
N ILE A 173 -9.40 7.03 -3.69
CA ILE A 173 -8.29 6.14 -3.38
C ILE A 173 -7.26 6.94 -2.60
N HIS A 174 -6.98 6.51 -1.37
CA HIS A 174 -5.83 6.95 -0.60
C HIS A 174 -4.63 6.09 -0.99
N PHE A 175 -3.65 6.71 -1.67
CA PHE A 175 -2.42 6.03 -2.07
C PHE A 175 -1.25 6.49 -1.22
N ALA A 176 -0.59 5.56 -0.54
CA ALA A 176 0.53 5.86 0.34
C ALA A 176 1.75 5.00 0.02
N VAL A 177 2.93 5.56 0.26
CA VAL A 177 4.22 4.89 0.08
C VAL A 177 4.89 4.78 1.43
N TYR A 178 5.39 3.60 1.78
CA TYR A 178 6.03 3.37 3.06
C TYR A 178 7.48 2.92 2.91
N ILE A 179 8.36 3.50 3.71
CA ILE A 179 9.68 2.96 4.07
C ILE A 179 9.77 3.00 5.60
N ASN A 180 9.29 1.95 6.25
CA ASN A 180 8.95 1.88 7.69
C ASN A 180 7.79 2.82 8.11
N GLU A 181 7.81 4.06 7.65
CA GLU A 181 6.76 5.07 7.84
C GLU A 181 6.34 5.65 6.48
N ALA A 182 5.21 6.38 6.46
CA ALA A 182 4.72 7.00 5.25
C ALA A 182 5.65 8.11 4.79
N ILE A 183 6.06 8.08 3.52
CA ILE A 183 6.98 9.04 2.93
C ILE A 183 6.33 9.81 1.78
N CYS A 184 6.86 10.99 1.49
CA CYS A 184 6.52 11.72 0.28
C CYS A 184 6.80 10.85 -0.97
N PRO A 185 5.78 10.57 -1.80
CA PRO A 185 5.94 9.69 -2.96
C PRO A 185 6.96 10.19 -3.99
N ARG A 186 7.19 11.52 -4.08
CA ARG A 186 8.19 12.11 -4.99
C ARG A 186 9.57 11.45 -4.86
N LEU A 187 9.94 11.01 -3.65
CA LEU A 187 11.25 10.41 -3.36
C LEU A 187 11.50 9.12 -4.16
N VAL A 188 10.44 8.45 -4.60
CA VAL A 188 10.50 7.17 -5.33
C VAL A 188 9.84 7.23 -6.72
N MET A 189 9.28 8.36 -7.11
CA MET A 189 8.72 8.54 -8.44
C MET A 189 9.78 8.65 -9.52
N GLY A 190 9.48 8.08 -10.69
CA GLY A 190 10.17 8.42 -11.93
C GLY A 190 9.86 9.85 -12.35
N ASP A 191 10.81 10.50 -13.05
CA ASP A 191 10.65 11.91 -13.42
C ASP A 191 9.47 12.13 -14.39
N ASP A 192 9.24 11.21 -15.33
CA ASP A 192 8.12 11.30 -16.27
C ASP A 192 6.77 11.17 -15.55
N ASP A 193 6.65 10.24 -14.62
CA ASP A 193 5.44 10.06 -13.82
C ASP A 193 5.21 11.22 -12.84
N TYR A 194 6.29 11.82 -12.33
CA TYR A 194 6.19 13.03 -11.53
C TYR A 194 5.64 14.20 -12.37
N ASN A 195 6.14 14.38 -13.59
CA ASN A 195 5.60 15.42 -14.48
C ASN A 195 4.14 15.15 -14.85
N GLU A 196 3.77 13.88 -15.05
CA GLU A 196 2.39 13.46 -15.33
C GLU A 196 1.46 13.81 -14.16
N ILE A 197 1.82 13.46 -12.93
CA ILE A 197 0.99 13.77 -11.76
C ILE A 197 0.93 15.27 -11.45
N MET A 198 2.04 16.01 -11.64
CA MET A 198 2.01 17.46 -11.49
C MET A 198 1.10 18.11 -12.53
N SER A 199 1.11 17.62 -13.78
CA SER A 199 0.16 18.09 -14.80
C SER A 199 -1.30 17.83 -14.41
N LEU A 200 -1.60 16.70 -13.76
CA LEU A 200 -2.93 16.42 -13.22
C LEU A 200 -3.28 17.41 -12.10
N ILE A 201 -2.37 17.60 -11.13
CA ILE A 201 -2.56 18.51 -10.00
C ILE A 201 -2.82 19.94 -10.51
N ASP A 202 -2.01 20.43 -11.44
CA ASP A 202 -2.14 21.77 -12.02
C ASP A 202 -3.50 22.02 -12.68
N THR A 203 -4.17 20.96 -13.16
CA THR A 203 -5.51 21.05 -13.75
C THR A 203 -6.57 21.40 -12.71
N PHE A 204 -6.40 20.98 -11.46
CA PHE A 204 -7.32 21.25 -10.36
C PHE A 204 -6.86 22.40 -9.47
N HIS A 205 -5.55 22.46 -9.20
CA HIS A 205 -4.91 23.35 -8.24
C HIS A 205 -3.54 23.83 -8.76
N PRO A 206 -3.49 24.88 -9.60
CA PRO A 206 -2.27 25.34 -10.29
C PRO A 206 -1.09 25.78 -9.39
N ASP A 207 -1.35 26.07 -8.12
CA ASP A 207 -0.34 26.51 -7.16
C ASP A 207 0.03 25.39 -6.17
N TRP A 208 -0.44 24.15 -6.42
CA TRP A 208 -0.18 23.04 -5.52
C TRP A 208 1.05 22.24 -5.91
N GLU A 209 1.69 21.67 -4.89
CA GLU A 209 2.80 20.73 -5.02
C GLU A 209 2.31 19.32 -4.65
N LEU A 210 3.02 18.28 -5.11
CA LEU A 210 2.70 16.91 -4.74
C LEU A 210 2.92 16.64 -3.24
N CYS A 211 3.98 17.22 -2.68
CA CYS A 211 4.38 17.05 -1.29
C CYS A 211 4.66 18.39 -0.63
N TYR A 212 4.17 18.55 0.58
CA TYR A 212 4.44 19.70 1.45
C TYR A 212 5.25 19.26 2.67
N PRO A 213 5.96 20.21 3.32
CA PRO A 213 6.58 20.01 4.62
C PRO A 213 5.55 19.86 5.75
#